data_AF-A0A3D2BAM3-F1
#
_entry.id   AF-A0A3D2BAM3-F1
#
_cell.length_a   1.000
_cell.length_b   1.000
_cell.length_c   1.000
_cell.angle_alpha   90.00
_cell.angle_beta   90.00
_cell.angle_gamma   90.00
#
_symmetry.space_group_name_H-M   'P 1'
#
loop_
_entity.id
_entity.type
_entity.pdbx_description
1 polymer ?
#
loop_
_entity_poly.entity_id
_entity_poly.type
_entity_poly.pdbx_seq_one_letter_code
_entity_poly.pdbx_strand_id
1 'polypeptide(L)' 'MPLKRRLFIAVSLLTLSISSALAADPINYAPQPPAIQAGSWVLMDYTTGQILTAGNEHQQRNPASLTKL' A
#
# COMPACT_ATOMS: atom_id res chain seq x y z
N MET A 1 12.21 19.64 40.57
CA MET A 1 11.53 20.10 39.33
C MET A 1 11.93 19.41 38.00
N PRO A 2 12.80 18.37 37.89
CA PRO A 2 13.14 17.78 36.58
C PRO A 2 12.15 16.71 36.06
N LEU A 3 11.41 16.04 36.96
CA LEU A 3 10.52 14.92 36.58
C LEU A 3 9.30 15.39 35.77
N LYS A 4 8.73 16.55 36.11
CA LYS A 4 7.62 17.17 35.35
C LYS A 4 8.05 17.50 33.92
N ARG A 5 9.27 18.03 33.74
CA ARG A 5 9.83 18.38 32.41
C ARG A 5 10.06 17.14 31.54
N ARG A 6 10.50 16.01 32.12
CA ARG A 6 10.63 14.74 31.40
C ARG A 6 9.27 14.16 30.99
N LEU A 7 8.27 14.27 31.85
CA LEU A 7 6.89 13.84 31.54
C LEU A 7 6.30 14.63 30.36
N PHE A 8 6.46 15.95 30.33
CA PHE A 8 5.98 16.78 29.22
C PHE A 8 6.66 16.44 27.89
N ILE A 9 7.96 16.15 27.90
CA ILE A 9 8.68 15.73 26.68
C ILE A 9 8.17 14.37 26.19
N ALA A 10 7.99 13.39 27.09
CA ALA A 10 7.49 12.07 26.73
C ALA A 10 6.06 12.12 26.16
N VAL A 11 5.18 12.93 26.76
CA VAL A 11 3.82 13.15 26.26
C VAL A 11 3.85 13.80 24.88
N SER A 12 4.68 14.82 24.68
CA SER A 12 4.82 15.49 23.38
C SER A 12 5.33 14.55 22.28
N LEU A 13 6.30 13.68 22.62
CA LEU A 13 6.82 12.68 21.68
C LEU A 13 5.75 11.64 21.34
N LEU A 14 4.99 11.19 22.33
CA LEU A 14 3.90 10.24 22.13
C LEU A 14 2.79 10.82 21.25
N THR A 15 2.39 12.08 21.46
CA THR A 15 1.39 12.75 20.63
C THR A 15 1.84 12.91 19.19
N LEU A 16 3.14 13.18 18.96
CA LEU A 16 3.69 13.33 17.61
C LEU A 16 3.68 11.98 16.85
N SER A 17 4.04 10.88 17.51
CA SER A 17 4.00 9.53 16.91
C SER A 17 2.60 9.07 16.52
N ILE A 18 1.57 9.49 17.27
CA ILE A 18 0.17 9.15 16.97
C ILE A 18 -0.31 9.92 15.73
N SER A 19 0.09 11.18 15.56
CA SER A 19 -0.27 11.99 14.38
C SER A 19 0.25 11.40 13.06
N SER A 20 1.44 10.78 13.06
CA SER A 20 1.96 10.10 11.84
C SER A 20 1.17 8.85 11.45
N ALA A 21 0.52 8.17 12.40
CA ALA A 21 -0.29 6.98 12.13
C ALA A 21 -1.69 7.32 11.58
N LEU A 22 -2.14 8.57 11.75
CA LEU A 22 -3.42 9.08 11.25
C LEU A 22 -3.28 9.86 9.93
N ALA A 23 -2.16 9.68 9.21
CA ALA A 23 -2.06 10.16 7.85
C ALA A 23 -3.22 9.57 7.04
N ALA A 24 -4.17 10.41 6.66
CA ALA A 24 -5.35 10.00 5.92
C ALA A 24 -4.91 9.26 4.66
N ASP A 25 -5.45 8.06 4.44
CA ASP A 25 -5.25 7.35 3.18
C ASP A 25 -5.60 8.30 2.03
N PRO A 26 -4.73 8.44 1.02
CA PRO A 26 -5.02 9.31 -0.11
C PRO A 26 -6.36 8.87 -0.70
N ILE A 27 -7.28 9.83 -0.84
CA ILE A 27 -8.59 9.59 -1.43
C ILE A 27 -8.36 8.95 -2.80
N ASN A 28 -8.71 7.66 -2.90
CA ASN A 28 -8.45 6.88 -4.09
C ASN A 28 -9.53 7.21 -5.12
N TYR A 29 -9.21 8.17 -6.01
CA TYR A 29 -10.05 8.52 -7.15
C TYR A 29 -9.96 7.52 -8.31
N ALA A 30 -9.32 6.36 -8.12
CA ALA A 30 -9.28 5.35 -9.16
C ALA A 30 -10.70 4.89 -9.49
N PRO A 31 -11.06 4.82 -10.79
CA PRO A 31 -12.33 4.25 -11.18
C PRO A 31 -12.38 2.77 -10.77
N GLN A 32 -13.59 2.26 -10.57
CA GLN A 32 -13.80 0.84 -10.35
C GLN A 32 -13.20 0.04 -11.53
N PRO A 33 -12.31 -0.94 -11.29
CA PRO A 33 -11.77 -1.77 -12.36
C PRO A 33 -12.88 -2.53 -13.10
N PRO A 34 -12.76 -2.72 -14.43
CA PRO A 34 -13.71 -3.51 -15.19
C PRO A 34 -13.65 -4.99 -14.77
N ALA A 35 -14.73 -5.72 -15.00
CA ALA A 35 -14.73 -7.17 -14.82
C ALA A 35 -13.82 -7.83 -15.86
N ILE A 36 -12.80 -8.57 -15.40
CA ILE A 36 -11.87 -9.31 -16.25
C ILE A 36 -12.19 -10.80 -16.18
N GLN A 37 -12.44 -11.41 -17.34
CA GLN A 37 -12.71 -12.85 -17.46
C GLN A 37 -11.40 -13.64 -17.55
N ALA A 38 -10.62 -13.66 -16.48
CA ALA A 38 -9.36 -14.40 -16.38
C ALA A 38 -9.17 -15.00 -14.99
N GLY A 39 -8.34 -16.05 -14.91
CA GLY A 39 -8.01 -16.67 -13.62
C GLY A 39 -7.12 -15.78 -12.73
N SER A 40 -6.17 -15.06 -13.35
CA SER A 40 -5.30 -14.07 -12.72
C SER A 40 -4.93 -12.98 -13.73
N TRP A 41 -4.77 -11.73 -13.31
CA TRP A 41 -4.35 -10.61 -14.16
C TRP A 41 -3.63 -9.51 -13.37
N VAL A 42 -2.79 -8.74 -14.06
CA VAL A 42 -2.09 -7.56 -13.51
C VAL A 42 -2.05 -6.48 -14.60
N LEU A 43 -2.40 -5.25 -14.24
CA LEU A 43 -2.13 -4.04 -15.00
C LEU A 43 -1.15 -3.16 -14.21
N MET A 44 0.02 -2.88 -14.79
CA MET A 44 1.11 -2.16 -14.12
C MET A 44 1.59 -0.99 -14.97
N ASP A 45 1.83 0.15 -14.32
CA ASP A 45 2.53 1.27 -14.93
C ASP A 45 4.01 0.93 -15.13
N TYR A 46 4.52 1.17 -16.34
CA TYR A 46 5.90 0.82 -16.69
C TYR A 46 6.95 1.68 -15.99
N THR A 47 6.68 2.98 -15.83
CA THR A 47 7.69 3.94 -15.33
C THR A 47 7.93 3.78 -13.84
N THR A 48 6.86 3.54 -13.09
CA THR A 48 6.87 3.48 -11.61
C THR A 48 6.85 2.05 -11.08
N GLY A 49 6.45 1.07 -11.90
CA GLY A 49 6.18 -0.30 -11.45
C GLY A 49 4.91 -0.42 -10.60
N GLN A 50 4.10 0.64 -10.51
CA GLN A 50 2.88 0.64 -9.70
C GLN A 50 1.82 -0.27 -10.34
N ILE A 51 1.25 -1.19 -9.55
CA ILE A 51 0.08 -1.97 -9.97
C ILE A 51 -1.17 -1.08 -9.88
N LEU A 52 -1.83 -0.87 -11.02
CA LEU A 52 -3.05 -0.05 -11.12
C LEU A 52 -4.30 -0.86 -10.79
N THR A 53 -4.34 -2.12 -11.23
CA THR A 53 -5.38 -3.10 -10.85
C THR A 53 -4.83 -4.51 -11.04
N ALA A 54 -5.25 -5.44 -10.18
CA ALA A 54 -4.87 -6.83 -10.26
C ALA A 54 -6.01 -7.74 -9.78
N GLY A 55 -5.92 -9.02 -10.12
CA GLY A 55 -6.78 -10.05 -9.57
C GLY A 55 -6.02 -11.37 -9.50
N ASN A 56 -6.03 -12.01 -8.33
CA ASN A 56 -5.32 -13.27 -8.06
C ASN A 56 -3.85 -13.25 -8.52
N GLU A 57 -3.15 -12.13 -8.39
CA GLU A 57 -1.82 -11.91 -8.95
C GLU A 57 -0.72 -12.75 -8.29
N HIS A 58 -0.91 -13.13 -7.03
CA HIS A 58 0.01 -14.00 -6.29
C HIS A 58 -0.36 -15.49 -6.38
N GLN A 59 -1.43 -15.83 -7.11
CA GLN A 59 -1.81 -17.23 -7.29
C GLN A 59 -0.76 -17.96 -8.12
N GLN A 60 -0.22 -19.04 -7.57
CA GLN A 60 0.75 -19.87 -8.30
C GLN A 60 0.06 -20.58 -9.48
N ARG A 61 0.61 -20.38 -10.68
CA ARG A 61 0.12 -20.98 -11.94
C ARG A 61 1.32 -21.40 -12.78
N ASN A 62 1.16 -22.45 -13.58
CA ASN A 62 2.20 -22.87 -14.52
C ASN A 62 2.29 -21.85 -15.68
N PRO A 63 3.45 -21.19 -15.91
CA PRO A 63 3.62 -20.17 -16.94
C PRO A 63 3.76 -20.71 -18.37
N ALA A 64 3.92 -22.03 -18.56
CA ALA A 64 4.09 -22.66 -19.86
C ALA A 64 5.17 -21.98 -20.74
N SER A 65 4.82 -21.45 -21.91
CA SER A 65 5.77 -20.79 -22.82
C SER A 65 6.29 -19.45 -22.30
N LEU A 66 5.59 -18.80 -21.36
CA LEU A 66 5.98 -17.51 -20.78
C LEU A 66 7.25 -17.60 -19.94
N THR A 67 7.71 -18.80 -19.57
CA THR A 67 9.03 -19.02 -18.95
C THR A 67 10.20 -18.49 -19.80
N LYS A 68 9.98 -18.20 -21.08
CA LYS A 68 11.00 -17.64 -21.98
C LYS A 68 11.25 -16.14 -21.79
N LEU A 69 10.38 -15.44 -21.07
CA LEU A 69 10.53 -14.02 -20.73
C LEU A 69 11.65 -13.82 -19.72
#